data_AF-A0A9P5WHB5-F1
#
_entry.id   AF-A0A9P5WHB5-F1
#
_cell.length_a   1.000
_cell.length_b   1.000
_cell.length_c   1.000
_cell.angle_alpha   90.00
_cell.angle_beta   90.00
_cell.angle_gamma   90.00
#
_symmetry.space_group_name_H-M   'P 1'
#
loop_
_entity.id
_entity.type
_entity.pdbx_description
1 polymer ?
#
loop_
_entity_poly.entity_id
_entity_poly.type
_entity_poly.pdbx_seq_one_letter_code
_entity_poly.pdbx_strand_id
1 'polypeptide(L)'
;WNRDTLLIVDEHWKLFRKATPAPDRFPSLQPLSDFSWWSDEYKGPRVIFTGISHAKYEMTYLDECYRHNSVIFVDPLQKDAFSRLLERHPRLDGEDIREQVLEITDRVPGELTRLARFIEDEPDPITTNTLEEFMTSWANDLKEIAKEYYYKLDSNRQRNFYDVLLKTFLGNTSTADLDWAS
;
A
#
# COMPACT_ATOMS: atom_id res chain seq x y z
N TRP A 1 -20.15 -33.52 -2.80
CA TRP A 1 -18.87 -33.06 -3.39
C TRP A 1 -18.55 -31.74 -2.74
N ASN A 2 -17.74 -31.77 -1.67
CA ASN A 2 -17.37 -30.59 -0.90
C ASN A 2 -16.02 -30.13 -1.45
N ARG A 3 -16.03 -29.26 -2.46
CA ARG A 3 -14.83 -28.57 -2.91
C ARG A 3 -14.91 -27.17 -2.36
N ASP A 4 -14.32 -26.98 -1.18
CA ASP A 4 -14.10 -25.67 -0.61
C ASP A 4 -13.21 -24.91 -1.61
N THR A 5 -13.85 -24.03 -2.38
CA THR A 5 -13.18 -23.28 -3.44
C THR A 5 -12.69 -21.98 -2.83
N LEU A 6 -11.40 -21.67 -2.98
CA LEU A 6 -10.81 -20.41 -2.55
C LEU A 6 -10.49 -19.57 -3.79
N LEU A 7 -11.02 -18.35 -3.83
CA LEU A 7 -10.74 -17.36 -4.86
C LEU A 7 -9.95 -16.20 -4.21
N ILE A 8 -8.79 -15.89 -4.77
CA ILE A 8 -7.99 -14.74 -4.35
C ILE A 8 -7.99 -13.73 -5.48
N VAL A 9 -8.38 -12.50 -5.17
CA VAL A 9 -8.42 -11.39 -6.12
C VAL A 9 -7.49 -10.30 -5.60
N ASP A 10 -6.33 -10.21 -6.24
CA ASP A 10 -5.33 -9.20 -5.92
C ASP A 10 -5.63 -7.86 -6.60
N GLU A 11 -5.27 -6.78 -5.91
CA GLU A 11 -5.51 -5.40 -6.34
C GLU A 11 -6.97 -5.17 -6.78
N HIS A 12 -7.90 -5.62 -5.93
CA HIS A 12 -9.32 -5.74 -6.26
C HIS A 12 -9.97 -4.42 -6.70
N TRP A 13 -9.47 -3.27 -6.25
CA TRP A 13 -9.93 -1.95 -6.65
C TRP A 13 -9.98 -1.76 -8.18
N LYS A 14 -9.13 -2.46 -8.94
CA LYS A 14 -9.12 -2.42 -10.41
C LYS A 14 -10.43 -2.91 -11.03
N LEU A 15 -11.16 -3.78 -10.33
CA LEU A 15 -12.49 -4.26 -10.75
C LEU A 15 -13.55 -3.17 -10.58
N PHE A 16 -13.40 -2.28 -9.60
CA PHE A 16 -14.45 -1.33 -9.17
C PHE A 16 -14.14 0.13 -9.53
N ARG A 17 -12.93 0.45 -10.02
CA ARG A 17 -12.50 1.83 -10.30
C ARG A 17 -13.24 2.54 -11.45
N LYS A 18 -13.79 1.78 -12.40
CA LYS A 18 -14.46 2.35 -13.59
C LYS A 18 -15.86 2.87 -13.24
N ALA A 19 -16.39 3.75 -14.08
CA ALA A 19 -17.76 4.26 -13.93
C ALA A 19 -18.80 3.12 -13.88
N THR A 20 -18.60 2.09 -14.71
CA THR A 20 -19.30 0.80 -14.61
C THR A 20 -18.31 -0.27 -14.12
N PRO A 21 -18.47 -0.78 -12.89
CA PRO A 21 -17.66 -1.87 -12.34
C PRO A 21 -17.55 -3.11 -13.23
N ALA A 22 -16.54 -3.95 -13.02
CA ALA A 22 -16.41 -5.23 -13.72
C ALA A 22 -17.57 -6.20 -13.44
N PRO A 23 -18.05 -6.37 -12.20
CA PRO A 23 -19.21 -7.22 -11.91
C PRO A 23 -20.47 -6.86 -12.70
N ASP A 24 -20.72 -5.56 -12.91
CA ASP A 24 -21.88 -5.08 -13.67
C ASP A 24 -21.74 -5.28 -15.18
N ARG A 25 -20.49 -5.32 -15.68
CA ARG A 25 -20.18 -5.52 -17.10
C ARG A 25 -20.14 -7.00 -17.49
N PHE A 26 -19.81 -7.87 -16.54
CA PHE A 26 -19.57 -9.29 -16.76
C PHE A 26 -20.40 -10.12 -15.79
N PRO A 27 -21.51 -10.74 -16.23
CA PRO A 27 -22.40 -11.51 -15.35
C PRO A 27 -21.72 -12.62 -14.55
N SER A 28 -20.65 -13.22 -15.09
CA SER A 28 -19.85 -14.23 -14.39
C SER A 28 -19.08 -13.69 -13.17
N LEU A 29 -18.89 -12.37 -13.09
CA LEU A 29 -18.23 -11.67 -11.98
C LEU A 29 -19.22 -11.00 -11.04
N GLN A 30 -20.52 -11.05 -11.33
CA GLN A 30 -21.57 -10.51 -10.46
C GLN A 30 -21.49 -11.07 -9.03
N PRO A 31 -21.13 -12.35 -8.79
CA PRO A 31 -20.93 -12.84 -7.44
C PRO A 31 -19.81 -12.13 -6.67
N LEU A 32 -18.95 -11.32 -7.29
CA LEU A 32 -17.86 -10.56 -6.61
C LEU A 32 -18.33 -9.22 -6.02
N SER A 33 -19.56 -8.79 -6.29
CA SER A 33 -20.15 -7.55 -5.75
C SER A 33 -21.14 -7.78 -4.61
N ASP A 34 -21.37 -9.03 -4.19
CA ASP A 34 -22.38 -9.40 -3.20
C ASP A 34 -21.84 -10.47 -2.24
N PHE A 35 -21.76 -10.13 -0.96
CA PHE A 35 -21.20 -11.00 0.09
C PHE A 35 -22.06 -12.23 0.40
N SER A 36 -23.36 -12.21 0.09
CA SER A 36 -24.25 -13.34 0.35
C SER A 36 -23.74 -14.63 -0.33
N TRP A 37 -23.08 -14.48 -1.48
CA TRP A 37 -22.47 -15.56 -2.26
C TRP A 37 -21.25 -16.22 -1.59
N TRP A 38 -20.62 -15.56 -0.61
CA TRP A 38 -19.41 -16.05 0.07
C TRP A 38 -19.66 -16.40 1.53
N SER A 39 -20.88 -16.17 2.01
CA SER A 39 -21.26 -16.45 3.39
C SER A 39 -21.38 -17.96 3.65
N ASP A 40 -21.20 -18.34 4.92
CA ASP A 40 -21.28 -19.75 5.36
C ASP A 40 -22.63 -20.41 5.04
N GLU A 41 -23.69 -19.62 4.87
CA GLU A 41 -25.05 -20.11 4.56
C GLU A 41 -25.15 -20.76 3.17
N TYR A 42 -24.39 -20.27 2.18
CA TYR A 42 -24.50 -20.71 0.79
C TYR A 42 -23.47 -21.76 0.37
N LYS A 43 -22.55 -22.15 1.26
CA LYS A 43 -21.41 -23.06 0.96
C LYS A 43 -20.68 -22.66 -0.33
N GLY A 44 -20.65 -21.37 -0.62
CA GLY A 44 -20.03 -20.79 -1.80
C GLY A 44 -18.50 -20.79 -1.69
N PRO A 45 -17.80 -20.31 -2.73
CA PRO A 45 -16.37 -20.11 -2.67
C PRO A 45 -16.03 -19.08 -1.58
N ARG A 46 -14.95 -19.33 -0.83
CA ARG A 46 -14.33 -18.31 0.02
C ARG A 46 -13.58 -17.34 -0.87
N VAL A 47 -13.77 -16.04 -0.65
CA VAL A 47 -13.13 -15.00 -1.45
C VAL A 47 -12.23 -14.16 -0.56
N ILE A 48 -10.99 -13.94 -0.98
CA ILE A 48 -10.04 -13.02 -0.36
C ILE A 48 -9.75 -11.91 -1.36
N PHE A 49 -10.08 -10.67 -0.99
CA PHE A 49 -9.69 -9.48 -1.72
C PHE A 49 -8.45 -8.87 -1.07
N THR A 50 -7.42 -8.59 -1.87
CA THR A 50 -6.25 -7.83 -1.43
C THR A 50 -6.12 -6.55 -2.24
N GLY A 51 -5.34 -5.61 -1.72
CA GLY A 51 -5.02 -4.35 -2.38
C GLY A 51 -5.00 -3.19 -1.41
N ILE A 52 -4.56 -2.04 -1.90
CA ILE A 52 -4.60 -0.79 -1.14
C ILE A 52 -6.06 -0.44 -0.89
N SER A 53 -6.41 -0.23 0.39
CA SER A 53 -7.75 0.19 0.81
C SER A 53 -8.18 1.42 0.01
N HIS A 54 -9.24 1.30 -0.80
CA HIS A 54 -9.63 2.32 -1.75
C HIS A 54 -10.73 3.26 -1.25
N ALA A 55 -11.27 3.23 -0.04
CA ALA A 55 -12.46 4.02 0.36
C ALA A 55 -13.72 3.84 -0.52
N LYS A 56 -13.70 3.98 -1.85
CA LYS A 56 -14.91 3.80 -2.69
C LYS A 56 -15.40 2.35 -2.70
N TYR A 57 -14.51 1.34 -2.76
CA TYR A 57 -14.99 -0.05 -2.74
C TYR A 57 -15.54 -0.38 -1.35
N GLU A 58 -14.78 0.00 -0.33
CA GLU A 58 -15.07 -0.23 1.07
C GLU A 58 -16.33 0.52 1.53
N MET A 59 -16.55 1.75 1.08
CA MET A 59 -17.73 2.56 1.44
C MET A 59 -18.95 2.29 0.55
N THR A 60 -18.80 1.72 -0.64
CA THR A 60 -19.94 1.50 -1.57
C THR A 60 -20.40 0.05 -1.57
N TYR A 61 -19.47 -0.90 -1.45
CA TYR A 61 -19.75 -2.34 -1.52
C TYR A 61 -19.49 -3.05 -0.18
N LEU A 62 -18.61 -2.52 0.68
CA LEU A 62 -18.42 -3.07 2.03
C LEU A 62 -19.25 -2.36 3.12
N ASP A 63 -20.07 -1.36 2.81
CA ASP A 63 -20.92 -0.67 3.81
C ASP A 63 -21.94 -1.64 4.45
N GLU A 64 -22.47 -2.59 3.67
CA GLU A 64 -23.27 -3.71 4.18
C GLU A 64 -22.42 -4.78 4.91
N CYS A 65 -21.10 -4.73 4.74
CA CYS A 65 -20.13 -5.76 5.12
C CYS A 65 -19.10 -5.29 6.16
N TYR A 66 -19.31 -4.16 6.85
CA TYR A 66 -18.49 -3.74 8.00
C TYR A 66 -18.73 -4.63 9.24
N ARG A 67 -18.87 -5.94 9.04
CA ARG A 67 -18.68 -6.92 10.10
C ARG A 67 -17.20 -6.85 10.46
N HIS A 68 -16.91 -6.58 11.72
CA HIS A 68 -15.53 -6.39 12.22
C HIS A 68 -14.57 -7.57 11.95
N ASN A 69 -15.06 -8.70 11.43
CA ASN A 69 -14.27 -9.89 11.13
C ASN A 69 -13.96 -10.09 9.63
N SER A 70 -14.46 -9.21 8.73
CA SER A 70 -14.33 -9.39 7.28
C SER A 70 -13.21 -8.55 6.65
N VAL A 71 -12.68 -7.57 7.39
CA VAL A 71 -11.57 -6.70 6.94
C VAL A 71 -10.39 -6.92 7.86
N ILE A 72 -9.23 -7.21 7.28
CA ILE A 72 -7.96 -7.36 8.00
C ILE A 72 -7.03 -6.28 7.49
N PHE A 73 -6.67 -5.35 8.38
CA PHE A 73 -5.58 -4.42 8.11
C PHE A 73 -4.25 -5.14 8.35
N VAL A 74 -3.36 -5.04 7.36
CA VAL A 74 -2.02 -5.63 7.44
C VAL A 74 -1.05 -4.50 7.74
N ASP A 75 -0.59 -4.45 8.97
CA ASP A 75 0.44 -3.50 9.42
C ASP A 75 1.84 -3.97 9.02
N PRO A 76 2.86 -3.09 9.08
CA PRO A 76 4.25 -3.49 8.97
C PRO A 76 4.61 -4.62 9.95
N LEU A 77 5.65 -5.38 9.62
CA LEU A 77 6.04 -6.52 10.44
C LEU A 77 6.46 -6.06 11.84
N GLN A 78 6.19 -6.92 12.83
CA GLN A 78 6.75 -6.76 14.17
C GLN A 78 8.28 -6.76 14.11
N LYS A 79 8.93 -6.04 15.04
CA LYS A 79 10.39 -5.83 15.01
C LYS A 79 11.17 -7.15 14.99
N ASP A 80 10.72 -8.17 15.72
CA ASP A 80 11.36 -9.48 15.78
C ASP A 80 11.16 -10.31 14.51
N ALA A 81 9.97 -10.23 13.90
CA ALA A 81 9.68 -10.88 12.62
C ALA A 81 10.47 -10.24 11.48
N PHE A 82 10.54 -8.91 11.45
CA PHE A 82 11.34 -8.18 10.47
C PHE A 82 12.84 -8.40 10.68
N SER A 83 13.30 -8.46 11.94
CA SER A 83 14.69 -8.79 12.27
C SER A 83 15.12 -10.13 11.66
N ARG A 84 14.28 -11.16 11.76
CA ARG A 84 14.53 -12.47 11.13
C ARG A 84 14.51 -12.43 9.60
N LEU A 85 13.75 -11.50 9.02
CA LEU A 85 13.77 -11.25 7.58
C LEU A 85 15.09 -10.57 7.18
N LEU A 86 15.53 -9.58 7.95
CA LEU A 86 16.76 -8.82 7.71
C LEU A 86 18.01 -9.70 7.79
N GLU A 87 18.04 -10.70 8.67
CA GLU A 87 19.11 -11.72 8.74
C GLU A 87 19.35 -12.46 7.41
N ARG A 88 18.37 -12.47 6.49
CA ARG A 88 18.52 -13.05 5.15
C ARG A 88 19.19 -12.10 4.15
N HIS A 89 19.46 -10.87 4.55
CA HIS A 89 20.11 -9.82 3.78
C HIS A 89 21.40 -9.37 4.49
N PRO A 90 22.47 -10.19 4.48
CA PRO A 90 23.67 -9.97 5.31
C PRO A 90 24.36 -8.62 5.06
N ARG A 91 24.23 -8.05 3.85
CA ARG A 91 24.76 -6.72 3.51
C ARG A 91 24.05 -5.57 4.23
N LEU A 92 22.78 -5.79 4.60
CA LEU A 92 21.93 -4.83 5.32
C LEU A 92 21.80 -5.17 6.81
N ASP A 93 22.36 -6.30 7.25
CA ASP A 93 22.29 -6.78 8.63
C ASP A 93 23.53 -6.40 9.47
N GLY A 94 24.30 -5.41 9.01
CA GLY A 94 25.47 -4.91 9.72
C GLY A 94 25.09 -4.17 11.01
N GLU A 95 25.81 -4.42 12.11
CA GLU A 95 25.53 -3.87 13.44
C GLU A 95 25.43 -2.32 13.43
N ASP A 96 26.28 -1.67 12.63
CA ASP A 96 26.36 -0.20 12.53
C ASP A 96 25.19 0.45 11.75
N ILE A 97 24.50 -0.32 10.90
CA ILE A 97 23.43 0.22 10.01
C ILE A 97 22.05 -0.38 10.29
N ARG A 98 21.97 -1.42 11.12
CA ARG A 98 20.75 -2.22 11.32
C ARG A 98 19.55 -1.40 11.79
N GLU A 99 19.72 -0.51 12.77
CA GLU A 99 18.62 0.35 13.24
C GLU A 99 18.20 1.35 12.16
N GLN A 100 19.13 1.86 11.36
CA GLN A 100 18.80 2.76 10.26
C GLN A 100 18.02 2.03 9.16
N VAL A 101 18.36 0.77 8.85
CA VAL A 101 17.58 -0.06 7.92
C VAL A 101 16.17 -0.33 8.45
N LEU A 102 16.02 -0.58 9.76
CA LEU A 102 14.71 -0.74 10.40
C LEU A 102 13.84 0.51 10.27
N GLU A 103 14.44 1.69 10.48
CA GLU A 103 13.75 2.98 10.37
C GLU A 103 13.36 3.30 8.92
N ILE A 104 14.31 3.18 7.99
CA ILE A 104 14.11 3.48 6.57
C ILE A 104 13.01 2.62 5.95
N THR A 105 12.97 1.34 6.31
CA THR A 105 12.00 0.41 5.74
C THR A 105 10.66 0.44 6.47
N ASP A 106 10.58 1.10 7.64
CA ASP A 106 9.50 0.98 8.64
C ASP A 106 9.03 -0.48 8.84
N ARG A 107 9.95 -1.44 8.77
CA ARG A 107 9.67 -2.88 8.85
C ARG A 107 8.69 -3.39 7.78
N VAL A 108 8.59 -2.71 6.64
CA VAL A 108 7.80 -3.13 5.48
C VAL A 108 8.67 -4.00 4.57
N PRO A 109 8.32 -5.28 4.32
CA PRO A 109 9.12 -6.17 3.46
C PRO A 109 9.31 -5.65 2.03
N GLY A 110 8.33 -4.93 1.50
CA GLY A 110 8.41 -4.29 0.19
C GLY A 110 9.51 -3.22 0.12
N GLU A 111 9.63 -2.38 1.15
CA GLU A 111 10.68 -1.36 1.22
C GLU A 111 12.06 -1.99 1.44
N LEU A 112 12.16 -3.07 2.22
CA LEU A 112 13.41 -3.83 2.32
C LEU A 112 13.87 -4.39 0.97
N THR A 113 12.94 -4.93 0.18
CA THR A 113 13.23 -5.43 -1.17
C THR A 113 13.70 -4.29 -2.09
N ARG A 114 13.08 -3.12 -1.97
CA ARG A 114 13.46 -1.93 -2.76
C ARG A 114 14.87 -1.45 -2.39
N LEU A 115 15.17 -1.36 -1.10
CA LEU A 115 16.49 -1.01 -0.59
C LEU A 115 17.54 -2.04 -1.04
N ALA A 116 17.25 -3.34 -0.88
CA ALA A 116 18.14 -4.41 -1.29
C ALA A 116 18.52 -4.31 -2.78
N ARG A 117 17.54 -3.99 -3.64
CA ARG A 117 17.78 -3.77 -5.07
C ARG A 117 18.59 -2.50 -5.35
N PHE A 118 18.36 -1.43 -4.59
CA PHE A 118 19.12 -0.19 -4.75
C PHE A 118 20.62 -0.39 -4.49
N ILE A 119 20.96 -1.21 -3.49
CA ILE A 119 22.35 -1.45 -3.09
C ILE A 119 23.02 -2.63 -3.82
N GLU A 120 22.37 -3.27 -4.79
CA GLU A 120 22.90 -4.46 -5.48
C GLU A 120 24.30 -4.20 -6.05
N ASP A 121 24.50 -3.02 -6.65
CA ASP A 121 25.75 -2.62 -7.30
C ASP A 121 26.70 -1.80 -6.40
N GLU A 122 26.28 -1.50 -5.17
CA GLU A 122 27.09 -0.71 -4.23
C GLU A 122 28.24 -1.54 -3.65
N PRO A 123 29.40 -0.94 -3.32
CA PRO A 123 30.50 -1.66 -2.68
C PRO A 123 30.17 -2.04 -1.23
N ASP A 124 30.71 -3.17 -0.77
CA ASP A 124 30.67 -3.55 0.64
C ASP A 124 31.83 -2.93 1.44
N PRO A 125 31.61 -2.55 2.71
CA PRO A 125 30.34 -2.59 3.44
C PRO A 125 29.43 -1.41 3.06
N ILE A 126 28.11 -1.63 3.16
CA ILE A 126 27.12 -0.56 3.02
C ILE A 126 27.32 0.46 4.14
N THR A 127 27.32 1.74 3.76
CA THR A 127 27.54 2.84 4.69
C THR A 127 26.24 3.60 4.97
N THR A 128 26.24 4.40 6.03
CA THR A 128 25.14 5.33 6.33
C THR A 128 24.89 6.30 5.17
N ASN A 129 25.94 6.73 4.46
CA ASN A 129 25.81 7.61 3.28
C ASN A 129 25.03 6.93 2.15
N THR A 130 25.28 5.64 1.89
CA THR A 130 24.52 4.86 0.90
C THR A 130 23.03 4.79 1.27
N LEU A 131 22.71 4.68 2.56
CA LEU A 131 21.34 4.69 3.06
C LEU A 131 20.68 6.08 2.94
N GLU A 132 21.44 7.16 3.15
CA GLU A 132 20.97 8.54 2.94
C GLU A 132 20.70 8.83 1.45
N GLU A 133 21.54 8.30 0.55
CA GLU A 133 21.35 8.38 -0.89
C GLU A 133 20.07 7.64 -1.32
N PHE A 134 19.84 6.44 -0.78
CA PHE A 134 18.59 5.71 -0.96
C PHE A 134 17.38 6.54 -0.52
N MET A 135 17.42 7.12 0.69
CA MET A 135 16.33 7.94 1.22
C MET A 135 16.06 9.17 0.36
N THR A 136 17.10 9.81 -0.15
CA THR A 136 16.98 10.94 -1.06
C THR A 136 16.34 10.52 -2.38
N SER A 137 16.78 9.39 -2.96
CA SER A 137 16.18 8.85 -4.18
C SER A 137 14.72 8.46 -3.98
N TRP A 138 14.41 7.81 -2.86
CA TRP A 138 13.05 7.39 -2.51
C TRP A 138 12.11 8.58 -2.29
N ALA A 139 12.59 9.62 -1.60
CA ALA A 139 11.83 10.85 -1.41
C ALA A 139 11.53 11.55 -2.75
N ASN A 140 12.47 11.53 -3.69
CA ASN A 140 12.25 12.06 -5.05
C ASN A 140 11.22 11.23 -5.82
N ASP A 141 11.28 9.89 -5.75
CA ASP A 141 10.26 9.02 -6.36
C ASP A 141 8.86 9.33 -5.81
N LEU A 142 8.73 9.46 -4.48
CA LEU A 142 7.47 9.82 -3.83
C LEU A 142 6.97 11.20 -4.27
N LYS A 143 7.88 12.18 -4.39
CA LYS A 143 7.56 13.53 -4.87
C LYS A 143 6.98 13.48 -6.29
N GLU A 144 7.59 12.71 -7.19
CA GLU A 144 7.10 12.59 -8.57
C GLU A 144 5.76 11.85 -8.65
N ILE A 145 5.56 10.78 -7.86
CA ILE A 145 4.26 10.09 -7.77
C ILE A 145 3.17 11.05 -7.26
N ALA A 146 3.47 11.85 -6.23
CA ALA A 146 2.54 12.82 -5.68
C ALA A 146 2.17 13.92 -6.70
N LYS A 147 3.15 14.43 -7.44
CA LYS A 147 2.92 15.38 -8.55
C LYS A 147 2.03 14.78 -9.63
N GLU A 148 2.36 13.59 -10.11
CA GLU A 148 1.57 12.92 -11.13
C GLU A 148 0.12 12.71 -10.68
N TYR A 149 -0.09 12.35 -9.42
CA TYR A 149 -1.42 12.21 -8.85
C TYR A 149 -2.14 13.54 -8.81
N TYR A 150 -1.49 14.60 -8.30
CA TYR A 150 -2.04 15.95 -8.23
C TYR A 150 -2.54 16.46 -9.59
N TYR A 151 -1.74 16.32 -10.65
CA TYR A 151 -2.13 16.78 -11.99
C TYR A 151 -3.24 15.94 -12.64
N LYS A 152 -3.54 14.74 -12.13
CA LYS A 152 -4.68 13.90 -12.57
C LYS A 152 -6.00 14.28 -11.89
N LEU A 153 -5.96 15.12 -10.85
CA LEU A 153 -7.15 15.56 -10.10
C LEU A 153 -7.82 16.78 -10.76
N ASP A 154 -9.13 16.92 -10.56
CA ASP A 154 -9.82 18.18 -10.86
C ASP A 154 -9.45 19.28 -9.86
N SER A 155 -9.67 20.55 -10.23
CA SER A 155 -9.21 21.72 -9.47
C SER A 155 -9.70 21.77 -8.01
N ASN A 156 -10.90 21.24 -7.72
CA ASN A 156 -11.41 21.20 -6.34
C ASN A 156 -10.70 20.12 -5.52
N ARG A 157 -10.39 18.98 -6.13
CA ARG A 157 -9.65 17.89 -5.49
C ARG A 157 -8.16 18.19 -5.34
N GLN A 158 -7.58 18.97 -6.25
CA GLN A 158 -6.20 19.45 -6.16
C GLN A 158 -5.97 20.24 -4.87
N ARG A 159 -6.80 21.25 -4.60
CA ARG A 159 -6.71 22.05 -3.37
C ARG A 159 -6.88 21.19 -2.11
N ASN A 160 -7.86 20.29 -2.10
CA ASN A 160 -8.07 19.41 -0.95
C ASN A 160 -6.89 18.44 -0.73
N PHE A 161 -6.33 17.88 -1.80
CA PHE A 161 -5.15 17.00 -1.73
C PHE A 161 -3.93 17.75 -1.19
N TYR A 162 -3.72 18.98 -1.66
CA TYR A 162 -2.67 19.89 -1.19
C TYR A 162 -2.79 20.17 0.31
N ASP A 163 -3.97 20.59 0.76
CA ASP A 163 -4.24 20.91 2.16
C ASP A 163 -4.04 19.69 3.09
N VAL A 164 -4.47 18.50 2.64
CA VAL A 164 -4.29 17.24 3.39
C VAL A 164 -2.82 16.86 3.47
N LEU A 165 -2.06 16.99 2.38
CA LEU A 165 -0.62 16.73 2.36
C LEU A 165 0.12 17.63 3.35
N LEU A 166 -0.08 18.95 3.26
CA LEU A 166 0.54 19.91 4.18
C LEU A 166 0.20 19.60 5.64
N LYS A 167 -1.08 19.33 5.92
CA LYS A 167 -1.53 19.03 7.28
C LYS A 167 -0.92 17.74 7.82
N THR A 168 -0.78 16.72 6.98
CA THR A 168 -0.25 15.40 7.38
C THR A 168 1.24 15.46 7.66
N PHE A 169 2.02 16.14 6.81
CA PHE A 169 3.48 16.12 6.89
C PHE A 169 4.08 17.31 7.65
N LEU A 170 3.42 18.47 7.65
CA LEU A 170 3.95 19.71 8.24
C LEU A 170 3.08 20.27 9.37
N GLY A 171 1.92 19.65 9.65
CA GLY A 171 0.97 20.11 10.65
C GLY A 171 0.23 21.39 10.27
N ASN A 172 -0.73 21.81 11.12
CA ASN A 172 -1.59 22.99 10.87
C ASN A 172 -0.86 24.35 10.86
N THR A 173 0.45 24.39 11.10
CA THR A 173 1.21 25.62 11.37
C THR A 173 2.16 26.02 10.24
N SER A 174 2.27 25.22 9.18
CA SER A 174 3.21 25.48 8.10
C SER A 174 2.60 26.33 6.98
N THR A 175 3.28 27.41 6.61
CA THR A 175 3.03 28.18 5.38
C THR A 175 3.91 27.71 4.22
N ALA A 176 4.49 26.51 4.32
CA ALA A 176 5.35 25.97 3.27
C ALA A 176 4.52 25.75 2.00
N ASP A 177 5.05 26.24 0.88
CA ASP A 177 4.49 25.98 -0.44
C ASP A 177 5.15 24.72 -1.00
N LEU A 178 4.38 23.80 -1.59
CA LEU A 178 5.01 22.76 -2.41
C LEU A 178 5.41 23.44 -3.72
N ASP A 179 6.71 23.51 -4.01
CA ASP A 179 7.31 24.27 -5.14
C ASP A 179 6.72 23.95 -6.54
N TRP A 180 5.87 22.92 -6.63
CA TRP A 180 5.26 22.40 -7.84
C TRP A 180 3.72 22.52 -7.87
N ALA A 181 3.08 23.02 -6.80
CA ALA A 181 1.63 23.08 -6.64
C ALA A 181 1.01 24.47 -6.92
N SER A 182 1.71 25.31 -7.71
CA SER A 182 1.28 26.65 -8.15
C SER A 182 0.30 26.64 -9.32
#